data_AF-A0A966DC98-F1
#
_entry.id   AF-A0A966DC98-F1
#
_cell.length_a   1.000
_cell.length_b   1.000
_cell.length_c   1.000
_cell.angle_alpha   90.00
_cell.angle_beta   90.00
_cell.angle_gamma   90.00
#
_symmetry.space_group_name_H-M   'P 1'
#
loop_
_entity.id
_entity.type
_entity.pdbx_description
1 polymer ?
#
loop_
_entity_poly.entity_id
_entity_poly.type
_entity_poly.pdbx_seq_one_letter_code
_entity_poly.pdbx_strand_id
1 'polypeptide(L)'
;MIREIINFTENLIEDIPEIMQYGVELSQGIHVVVELNNEENWVNKDEIYVYSAKNKENIPISELVQYEQMGSRVGTTMNKVLDKKKQIFSCSPYILSFKKKSFTNDKLDGCGKEKIIKLLDDYFENARNICLQDDEQLKRLSIAFKVQCVEVISYLQEQKIIDEIKDDDYISLYLKNATKEQYIIAHDAYLKEKLFNSNDYNKTVNEQIFGLSGFLNGLNSKKPFLEHKTSANNINVRISSKDAKLLNDFETLLNNNVLPNPLPIIIDKRELNQEIINLFNGSEDRLSFREILSQLFSGRNISHLSDFYLINYVKRKSIILNDVDFVPLLRYRFDTPLIISNIFKTTTKHDDTFKIDSSIEMIDIFDFERIVVKIIFNNSLVRIKDDKYLTKYFDDIDPTYVSGGDIMYLLIMKYRKAFYDYIYKSKTNAITCLMFDDIMIQSILSNIKKDEVSGLFFSWNKSIKEKLNIWFSIYNLFNNNFKQEEKMVSKVTNLILKMSDIALGEDHIESPEEFAFGAGQIASYLIDQSVASDKKYSLLEPYLQKHKSGQLQDAIAQTITIYKHEISTYKGAFHKLSSEVLTYDGNVEFKPLLKYFLAGCFSNNVIYSKKDKNNSNNQ
;
A
#
# COMPACT_ATOMS: atom_id res chain seq x y z
N MET A 1 -9.50 3.43 -19.85
CA MET A 1 -9.63 2.97 -18.45
C MET A 1 -10.97 2.28 -18.15
N ILE A 2 -12.13 2.95 -18.00
CA ILE A 2 -13.41 2.25 -17.68
C ILE A 2 -13.71 1.12 -18.68
N ARG A 3 -13.51 1.40 -19.99
CA ARG A 3 -13.63 0.37 -21.03
C ARG A 3 -12.66 -0.80 -20.82
N GLU A 4 -11.43 -0.54 -20.38
CA GLU A 4 -10.47 -1.61 -20.07
C GLU A 4 -10.86 -2.41 -18.84
N ILE A 5 -11.46 -1.81 -17.81
CA ILE A 5 -12.00 -2.55 -16.66
C ILE A 5 -13.13 -3.48 -17.13
N ILE A 6 -14.04 -2.98 -17.97
CA ILE A 6 -15.14 -3.78 -18.53
C ILE A 6 -14.59 -4.96 -19.33
N ASN A 7 -13.66 -4.70 -20.26
CA ASN A 7 -13.04 -5.74 -21.09
C ASN A 7 -12.26 -6.74 -20.23
N PHE A 8 -11.49 -6.26 -19.24
CA PHE A 8 -10.74 -7.10 -18.30
C PHE A 8 -11.67 -8.05 -17.55
N THR A 9 -12.76 -7.54 -16.98
CA THR A 9 -13.71 -8.37 -16.22
C THR A 9 -14.43 -9.38 -17.11
N GLU A 10 -14.85 -8.97 -18.30
CA GLU A 10 -15.50 -9.87 -19.26
C GLU A 10 -14.57 -11.03 -19.64
N ASN A 11 -13.34 -10.72 -20.05
CA ASN A 11 -12.34 -11.72 -20.39
C ASN A 11 -12.01 -12.61 -19.20
N LEU A 12 -11.85 -12.04 -18.00
CA LEU A 12 -11.49 -12.81 -16.81
C LEU A 12 -12.58 -13.83 -16.42
N ILE A 13 -13.86 -13.46 -16.57
CA ILE A 13 -14.98 -14.38 -16.32
C ILE A 13 -15.04 -15.47 -17.40
N GLU A 14 -14.69 -15.16 -18.65
CA GLU A 14 -14.59 -16.15 -19.73
C GLU A 14 -13.42 -17.12 -19.50
N ASP A 15 -12.25 -16.59 -19.14
CA ASP A 15 -11.00 -17.33 -18.94
C ASP A 15 -11.00 -18.14 -17.62
N ILE A 16 -11.75 -17.69 -16.60
CA ILE A 16 -11.89 -18.33 -15.28
C ILE A 16 -13.38 -18.31 -14.88
N PRO A 17 -14.20 -19.26 -15.36
CA PRO A 17 -15.65 -19.27 -15.14
C PRO A 17 -16.07 -19.25 -13.65
N GLU A 18 -15.24 -19.82 -12.76
CA GLU A 18 -15.48 -19.87 -11.32
C GLU A 18 -14.96 -18.66 -10.53
N ILE A 19 -14.36 -17.65 -11.17
CA ILE A 19 -13.69 -16.53 -10.49
C ILE A 19 -14.62 -15.76 -9.53
N MET A 20 -15.91 -15.67 -9.85
CA MET A 20 -16.93 -15.02 -9.02
C MET A 20 -17.24 -15.78 -7.72
N GLN A 21 -16.77 -17.02 -7.59
CA GLN A 21 -16.89 -17.84 -6.39
C GLN A 21 -15.67 -17.70 -5.47
N TYR A 22 -14.57 -17.11 -5.96
CA TYR A 22 -13.34 -16.98 -5.18
C TYR A 22 -13.49 -15.96 -4.05
N GLY A 23 -12.95 -16.29 -2.87
CA GLY A 23 -12.95 -15.40 -1.70
C GLY A 23 -14.35 -15.06 -1.16
N VAL A 24 -15.39 -15.79 -1.58
CA VAL A 24 -16.76 -15.59 -1.11
C VAL A 24 -16.94 -16.32 0.22
N GLU A 25 -17.43 -15.59 1.22
CA GLU A 25 -17.74 -16.15 2.54
C GLU A 25 -19.24 -16.07 2.80
N LEU A 26 -19.79 -17.12 3.42
CA LEU A 26 -21.17 -17.13 3.89
C LEU A 26 -21.37 -16.05 4.96
N SER A 27 -22.51 -15.35 4.93
CA SER A 27 -22.85 -14.41 6.00
C SER A 27 -22.91 -15.10 7.36
N GLN A 28 -22.46 -14.44 8.43
CA GLN A 28 -22.61 -14.98 9.79
C GLN A 28 -24.09 -15.05 10.18
N GLY A 29 -24.53 -16.14 10.81
CA GLY A 29 -25.87 -16.24 11.38
C GLY A 29 -26.61 -17.55 11.07
N ILE A 30 -27.93 -17.49 11.01
CA ILE A 30 -28.81 -18.65 10.77
C ILE A 30 -29.12 -18.76 9.28
N HIS A 31 -28.95 -19.95 8.74
CA HIS A 31 -29.28 -20.32 7.37
C HIS A 31 -30.26 -21.49 7.41
N VAL A 32 -31.42 -21.33 6.78
CA VAL A 32 -32.45 -22.37 6.70
C VAL A 32 -32.75 -22.67 5.26
N VAL A 33 -32.67 -23.94 4.89
CA VAL A 33 -33.17 -24.41 3.61
C VAL A 33 -34.62 -24.84 3.82
N VAL A 34 -35.53 -24.32 3.02
CA VAL A 34 -36.98 -24.52 3.15
C VAL A 34 -37.45 -25.38 1.98
N GLU A 35 -37.83 -26.62 2.28
CA GLU A 35 -38.43 -27.57 1.35
C GLU A 35 -39.93 -27.68 1.60
N LEU A 36 -40.70 -27.50 0.53
CA LEU A 36 -42.15 -27.55 0.52
C LEU A 36 -42.62 -28.89 -0.03
N ASN A 37 -43.59 -29.53 0.64
CA ASN A 37 -44.28 -30.69 0.11
C ASN A 37 -45.38 -30.31 -0.90
N ASN A 38 -46.10 -31.30 -1.42
CA ASN A 38 -47.20 -31.10 -2.37
C ASN A 38 -48.37 -30.29 -1.81
N GLU A 39 -48.49 -30.18 -0.49
CA GLU A 39 -49.49 -29.37 0.22
C GLU A 39 -48.95 -27.97 0.57
N GLU A 40 -47.79 -27.59 0.03
CA GLU A 40 -47.13 -26.30 0.25
C GLU A 40 -46.68 -26.05 1.71
N ASN A 41 -46.51 -27.13 2.49
CA ASN A 41 -46.06 -27.11 3.88
C ASN A 41 -44.55 -27.35 4.00
N TRP A 42 -43.89 -26.67 4.93
CA TRP A 42 -42.46 -26.87 5.23
C TRP A 42 -42.20 -28.22 5.93
N VAL A 43 -41.27 -29.02 5.39
CA VAL A 43 -41.05 -30.41 5.87
C VAL A 43 -39.65 -30.72 6.43
N ASN A 44 -38.60 -30.02 6.00
CA ASN A 44 -37.20 -30.30 6.34
C ASN A 44 -36.71 -29.46 7.53
N LYS A 45 -37.19 -29.76 8.74
CA LYS A 45 -36.84 -29.00 9.96
C LYS A 45 -35.40 -29.23 10.46
N ASP A 46 -34.72 -30.21 9.89
CA ASP A 46 -33.33 -30.58 10.15
C ASP A 46 -32.31 -29.75 9.34
N GLU A 47 -32.73 -29.05 8.28
CA GLU A 47 -31.85 -28.20 7.47
C GLU A 47 -31.77 -26.74 8.00
N ILE A 48 -31.46 -26.61 9.30
CA ILE A 48 -31.22 -25.35 10.00
C ILE A 48 -29.75 -25.30 10.45
N TYR A 49 -29.02 -24.30 9.95
CA TYR A 49 -27.58 -24.18 10.18
C TYR A 49 -27.25 -22.86 10.86
N VAL A 50 -26.55 -22.93 12.00
CA VAL A 50 -26.02 -21.75 12.70
C VAL A 50 -24.55 -21.60 12.35
N TYR A 51 -24.25 -20.73 11.40
CA TYR A 51 -22.91 -20.50 10.90
C TYR A 51 -22.20 -19.39 11.68
N SER A 52 -20.96 -19.68 12.10
CA SER A 52 -20.02 -18.64 12.49
C SER A 52 -18.64 -18.90 11.91
N ALA A 53 -17.80 -17.86 11.77
CA ALA A 53 -16.44 -18.01 11.25
C ALA A 53 -15.58 -19.00 12.07
N LYS A 54 -15.97 -19.24 13.34
CA LYS A 54 -15.34 -20.19 14.25
C LYS A 54 -15.97 -21.58 14.24
N ASN A 55 -17.20 -21.72 13.74
CA ASN A 55 -17.94 -22.99 13.72
C ASN A 55 -18.47 -23.25 12.31
N LYS A 56 -17.80 -24.16 11.61
CA LYS A 56 -18.09 -24.53 10.21
C LYS A 56 -18.55 -25.99 10.06
N GLU A 57 -18.58 -26.75 11.16
CA GLU A 57 -18.79 -28.20 11.11
C GLU A 57 -20.23 -28.55 10.70
N ASN A 58 -20.37 -29.52 9.80
CA ASN A 58 -21.65 -30.05 9.31
C ASN A 58 -22.57 -29.01 8.62
N ILE A 59 -22.00 -27.92 8.08
CA ILE A 59 -22.74 -26.90 7.34
C ILE A 59 -22.43 -27.04 5.84
N PRO A 60 -23.44 -27.11 4.95
CA PRO A 60 -23.23 -27.16 3.50
C PRO A 60 -22.86 -25.77 2.94
N ILE A 61 -21.71 -25.23 3.36
CA ILE A 61 -21.28 -23.84 3.08
C ILE A 61 -21.33 -23.53 1.58
N SER A 62 -20.81 -24.43 0.74
CA SER A 62 -20.74 -24.21 -0.71
C SER A 62 -22.13 -24.05 -1.34
N GLU A 63 -23.15 -24.74 -0.84
CA GLU A 63 -24.51 -24.64 -1.37
C GLU A 63 -25.19 -23.35 -0.89
N LEU A 64 -25.07 -23.05 0.41
CA LEU A 64 -25.65 -21.85 1.01
C LEU A 64 -25.08 -20.55 0.42
N VAL A 65 -23.78 -20.54 0.11
CA VAL A 65 -23.14 -19.42 -0.58
C VAL A 65 -23.76 -19.18 -1.96
N GLN A 66 -24.04 -20.25 -2.72
CA GLN A 66 -24.67 -20.11 -4.04
C GLN A 66 -26.05 -19.47 -3.93
N TYR A 67 -26.89 -19.92 -2.98
CA TYR A 67 -28.18 -19.28 -2.75
C TYR A 67 -28.01 -17.80 -2.39
N GLU A 68 -27.14 -17.47 -1.43
CA GLU A 68 -26.94 -16.10 -0.97
C GLU A 68 -26.51 -15.16 -2.12
N GLN A 69 -25.58 -15.61 -2.97
CA GLN A 69 -25.13 -14.85 -4.13
C GLN A 69 -26.27 -14.56 -5.12
N MET A 70 -27.11 -15.56 -5.41
CA MET A 70 -28.26 -15.45 -6.32
C MET A 70 -29.44 -14.63 -5.75
N GLY A 71 -29.31 -14.09 -4.54
CA GLY A 71 -30.25 -13.14 -3.96
C GLY A 71 -29.61 -11.85 -3.49
N SER A 72 -28.34 -11.63 -3.80
CA SER A 72 -27.57 -10.53 -3.22
C SER A 72 -28.03 -9.16 -3.75
N ARG A 73 -27.90 -8.12 -2.95
CA ARG A 73 -28.29 -6.75 -3.33
C ARG A 73 -27.09 -6.00 -3.89
N VAL A 74 -27.27 -5.28 -5.01
CA VAL A 74 -26.22 -4.44 -5.61
C VAL A 74 -26.22 -3.03 -5.00
N GLY A 75 -25.50 -2.86 -3.89
CA GLY A 75 -25.36 -1.58 -3.18
C GLY A 75 -26.33 -1.42 -2.01
N THR A 76 -26.54 -0.19 -1.53
CA THR A 76 -27.31 0.10 -0.29
C THR A 76 -28.35 1.22 -0.43
N THR A 77 -28.50 1.80 -1.64
CA THR A 77 -29.42 2.91 -1.90
C THR A 77 -30.88 2.45 -1.92
N MET A 78 -31.82 3.39 -1.72
CA MET A 78 -33.27 3.09 -1.66
C MET A 78 -33.79 2.41 -2.93
N ASN A 79 -33.24 2.76 -4.08
CA ASN A 79 -33.69 2.17 -5.34
C ASN A 79 -33.31 0.68 -5.47
N LYS A 80 -32.32 0.19 -4.71
CA LYS A 80 -31.80 -1.18 -4.79
C LYS A 80 -32.58 -2.20 -3.95
N VAL A 81 -33.39 -1.73 -3.00
CA VAL A 81 -34.11 -2.61 -2.07
C VAL A 81 -35.50 -2.94 -2.58
N LEU A 82 -35.99 -4.13 -2.21
CA LEU A 82 -37.36 -4.57 -2.45
C LEU A 82 -38.30 -4.31 -1.26
N ASP A 83 -37.73 -3.92 -0.11
CA ASP A 83 -38.45 -3.43 1.07
C ASP A 83 -38.14 -1.93 1.28
N LYS A 84 -39.18 -1.10 1.42
CA LYS A 84 -39.05 0.35 1.63
C LYS A 84 -38.41 0.72 2.97
N LYS A 85 -38.39 -0.17 3.96
CA LYS A 85 -37.79 0.07 5.29
C LYS A 85 -36.32 -0.34 5.38
N LYS A 86 -35.75 -0.94 4.31
CA LYS A 86 -34.35 -1.40 4.21
C LYS A 86 -33.93 -2.38 5.31
N GLN A 87 -34.84 -3.25 5.75
CA GLN A 87 -34.55 -4.28 6.76
C GLN A 87 -34.40 -5.67 6.16
N ILE A 88 -34.92 -5.90 4.94
CA ILE A 88 -34.64 -7.12 4.16
C ILE A 88 -33.48 -6.84 3.20
N PHE A 89 -32.51 -7.76 3.16
CA PHE A 89 -31.23 -7.63 2.46
C PHE A 89 -31.14 -8.49 1.21
N SER A 90 -31.99 -9.51 1.09
CA SER A 90 -32.15 -10.28 -0.14
C SER A 90 -32.93 -9.51 -1.21
N CYS A 91 -32.77 -9.91 -2.47
CA CYS A 91 -33.44 -9.36 -3.64
C CYS A 91 -33.94 -10.50 -4.55
N SER A 92 -34.65 -11.46 -3.96
CA SER A 92 -35.14 -12.66 -4.65
C SER A 92 -36.51 -13.10 -4.10
N PRO A 93 -37.42 -13.58 -4.97
CA PRO A 93 -38.71 -14.14 -4.55
C PRO A 93 -38.58 -15.51 -3.87
N TYR A 94 -37.36 -16.06 -3.78
CA TYR A 94 -37.02 -17.36 -3.22
C TYR A 94 -36.06 -17.26 -2.02
N ILE A 95 -35.77 -16.03 -1.56
CA ILE A 95 -34.87 -15.77 -0.43
C ILE A 95 -35.49 -14.72 0.47
N LEU A 96 -35.42 -14.98 1.77
CA LEU A 96 -35.66 -13.97 2.80
C LEU A 96 -34.40 -13.86 3.66
N SER A 97 -33.70 -12.72 3.60
CA SER A 97 -32.53 -12.47 4.46
C SER A 97 -32.66 -11.15 5.20
N PHE A 98 -32.50 -11.17 6.53
CA PHE A 98 -32.53 -9.99 7.39
C PHE A 98 -31.60 -10.16 8.60
N LYS A 99 -31.25 -9.07 9.28
CA LYS A 99 -30.41 -9.14 10.48
C LYS A 99 -31.22 -9.37 11.75
N LYS A 100 -30.70 -10.10 12.75
CA LYS A 100 -31.38 -10.32 14.04
C LYS A 100 -31.86 -9.02 14.69
N LYS A 101 -31.06 -7.96 14.67
CA LYS A 101 -31.44 -6.63 15.20
C LYS A 101 -32.71 -6.04 14.58
N SER A 102 -33.21 -6.58 13.48
CA SER A 102 -34.46 -6.16 12.88
C SER A 102 -35.68 -6.49 13.76
N PHE A 103 -35.55 -7.46 14.67
CA PHE A 103 -36.56 -7.75 15.69
C PHE A 103 -36.62 -6.72 16.80
N THR A 104 -35.56 -5.94 17.01
CA THR A 104 -35.45 -5.01 18.14
C THR A 104 -35.39 -3.55 17.70
N ASN A 105 -35.05 -3.23 16.45
CA ASN A 105 -34.85 -1.85 16.01
C ASN A 105 -36.12 -0.96 16.09
N ASP A 106 -35.94 0.34 16.29
CA ASP A 106 -37.05 1.31 16.38
C ASP A 106 -37.58 1.78 15.01
N LYS A 107 -37.08 1.22 13.90
CA LYS A 107 -37.48 1.62 12.54
C LYS A 107 -38.79 0.96 12.09
N LEU A 108 -39.18 -0.11 12.77
CA LEU A 108 -40.32 -0.95 12.43
C LEU A 108 -41.31 -1.00 13.60
N ASP A 109 -42.59 -0.86 13.27
CA ASP A 109 -43.67 -0.92 14.25
C ASP A 109 -44.00 -2.39 14.60
N GLY A 110 -44.13 -2.72 15.89
CA GLY A 110 -44.47 -4.06 16.38
C GLY A 110 -43.47 -4.59 17.41
N CYS A 111 -43.60 -5.87 17.78
CA CYS A 111 -42.69 -6.52 18.72
C CYS A 111 -42.06 -7.79 18.12
N GLY A 112 -40.74 -7.94 18.26
CA GLY A 112 -40.02 -9.15 17.83
C GLY A 112 -40.28 -9.52 16.37
N LYS A 113 -40.71 -10.77 16.12
CA LYS A 113 -40.98 -11.31 14.78
C LYS A 113 -42.02 -10.53 13.97
N GLU A 114 -43.00 -9.89 14.63
CA GLU A 114 -44.04 -9.12 13.94
C GLU A 114 -43.45 -7.99 13.08
N LYS A 115 -42.31 -7.43 13.49
CA LYS A 115 -41.61 -6.39 12.75
C LYS A 115 -41.21 -6.87 11.35
N ILE A 116 -40.71 -8.10 11.24
CA ILE A 116 -40.32 -8.70 9.95
C ILE A 116 -41.54 -9.20 9.17
N ILE A 117 -42.50 -9.84 9.84
CA ILE A 117 -43.71 -10.38 9.20
C ILE A 117 -44.45 -9.28 8.41
N LYS A 118 -44.56 -8.07 8.99
CA LYS A 118 -45.20 -6.92 8.33
C LYS A 118 -44.50 -6.45 7.05
N LEU A 119 -43.23 -6.81 6.83
CA LEU A 119 -42.48 -6.46 5.62
C LEU A 119 -42.63 -7.49 4.51
N LEU A 120 -43.08 -8.71 4.82
CA LEU A 120 -43.08 -9.82 3.87
C LEU A 120 -44.02 -9.57 2.70
N ASP A 121 -45.19 -8.97 2.95
CA ASP A 121 -46.17 -8.66 1.90
C ASP A 121 -45.55 -7.76 0.83
N ASP A 122 -45.11 -6.55 1.24
CA ASP A 122 -44.46 -5.57 0.37
C ASP A 122 -43.21 -6.14 -0.31
N TYR A 123 -42.35 -6.83 0.45
CA TYR A 123 -41.10 -7.39 -0.08
C TYR A 123 -41.35 -8.42 -1.18
N PHE A 124 -42.16 -9.44 -0.89
CA PHE A 124 -42.39 -10.52 -1.84
C PHE A 124 -43.26 -10.06 -3.02
N GLU A 125 -44.16 -9.10 -2.84
CA GLU A 125 -44.89 -8.51 -3.97
C GLU A 125 -43.93 -7.79 -4.92
N ASN A 126 -43.04 -6.94 -4.41
CA ASN A 126 -42.03 -6.28 -5.22
C ASN A 126 -41.06 -7.29 -5.88
N ALA A 127 -40.67 -8.34 -5.15
CA ALA A 127 -39.80 -9.39 -5.68
C ALA A 127 -40.48 -10.14 -6.82
N ARG A 128 -41.75 -10.53 -6.70
CA ARG A 128 -42.48 -11.18 -7.80
C ARG A 128 -42.61 -10.28 -9.01
N ASN A 129 -43.01 -9.02 -8.80
CA ASN A 129 -43.23 -8.05 -9.88
C ASN A 129 -41.96 -7.77 -10.69
N ILE A 130 -40.79 -7.78 -10.05
CA ILE A 130 -39.51 -7.53 -10.72
C ILE A 130 -38.89 -8.82 -11.27
N CYS A 131 -38.94 -9.91 -10.51
CA CYS A 131 -38.12 -11.09 -10.78
C CYS A 131 -38.81 -12.22 -11.54
N LEU A 132 -40.14 -12.40 -11.42
CA LEU A 132 -40.82 -13.62 -11.89
C LEU A 132 -41.52 -13.49 -13.25
N GLN A 133 -41.50 -12.32 -13.89
CA GLN A 133 -42.27 -12.07 -15.11
C GLN A 133 -43.75 -12.52 -14.92
N ASP A 134 -44.47 -12.86 -15.99
CA ASP A 134 -45.86 -13.34 -15.91
C ASP A 134 -45.97 -14.87 -15.73
N ASP A 135 -44.99 -15.52 -15.10
CA ASP A 135 -45.04 -16.95 -14.79
C ASP A 135 -45.88 -17.22 -13.53
N GLU A 136 -47.12 -17.68 -13.73
CA GLU A 136 -48.06 -17.97 -12.66
C GLU A 136 -47.61 -19.14 -11.74
N GLN A 137 -46.87 -20.11 -12.27
CA GLN A 137 -46.41 -21.25 -11.47
C GLN A 137 -45.31 -20.81 -10.48
N LEU A 138 -44.36 -20.01 -10.95
CA LEU A 138 -43.32 -19.44 -10.08
C LEU A 138 -43.89 -18.46 -9.06
N LYS A 139 -44.90 -17.66 -9.45
CA LYS A 139 -45.62 -16.78 -8.52
C LYS A 139 -46.28 -17.58 -7.41
N ARG A 140 -46.99 -18.66 -7.73
CA ARG A 140 -47.61 -19.55 -6.73
C ARG A 140 -46.58 -20.13 -5.77
N LEU A 141 -45.45 -20.60 -6.29
CA LEU A 141 -44.36 -21.13 -5.49
C LEU A 141 -43.79 -20.08 -4.51
N SER A 142 -43.60 -18.83 -4.98
CA SER A 142 -43.16 -17.71 -4.12
C SER A 142 -44.20 -17.33 -3.05
N ILE A 143 -45.49 -17.43 -3.36
CA ILE A 143 -46.58 -17.20 -2.39
C ILE A 143 -46.55 -18.25 -1.28
N ALA A 144 -46.42 -19.54 -1.65
CA ALA A 144 -46.27 -20.63 -0.71
C ALA A 144 -45.05 -20.41 0.20
N PHE A 145 -43.90 -20.09 -0.39
CA PHE A 145 -42.68 -19.82 0.38
C PHE A 145 -42.82 -18.65 1.35
N LYS A 146 -43.48 -17.55 0.95
CA LYS A 146 -43.78 -16.42 1.83
C LYS A 146 -44.57 -16.85 3.07
N VAL A 147 -45.60 -17.68 2.91
CA VAL A 147 -46.40 -18.20 4.03
C VAL A 147 -45.50 -19.01 4.97
N GLN A 148 -44.67 -19.88 4.42
CA GLN A 148 -43.77 -20.73 5.19
C GLN A 148 -42.65 -19.96 5.89
N CYS A 149 -42.21 -18.82 5.36
CA CYS A 149 -41.29 -17.93 6.09
C CYS A 149 -41.83 -17.51 7.46
N VAL A 150 -43.14 -17.30 7.60
CA VAL A 150 -43.77 -16.93 8.89
C VAL A 150 -43.71 -18.09 9.88
N GLU A 151 -43.96 -19.31 9.42
CA GLU A 151 -43.85 -20.53 10.24
C GLU A 151 -42.40 -20.75 10.67
N VAL A 152 -41.45 -20.69 9.73
CA VAL A 152 -40.01 -20.89 10.00
C VAL A 152 -39.50 -19.87 11.03
N ILE A 153 -39.80 -18.58 10.86
CA ILE A 153 -39.39 -17.55 11.82
C ILE A 153 -39.98 -17.82 13.22
N SER A 154 -41.24 -18.26 13.27
CA SER A 154 -41.90 -18.61 14.54
C SER A 154 -41.22 -19.79 15.21
N TYR A 155 -40.91 -20.84 14.44
CA TYR A 155 -40.20 -22.02 14.91
C TYR A 155 -38.80 -21.68 15.44
N LEU A 156 -38.00 -20.89 14.70
CA LEU A 156 -36.67 -20.46 15.13
C LEU A 156 -36.72 -19.71 16.48
N GLN A 157 -37.77 -18.92 16.71
CA GLN A 157 -37.98 -18.21 17.96
C GLN A 157 -38.41 -19.15 19.11
N GLU A 158 -39.35 -20.06 18.84
CA GLU A 158 -39.85 -21.03 19.83
C GLU A 158 -38.75 -21.99 20.30
N GLN A 159 -37.87 -22.42 19.38
CA GLN A 159 -36.71 -23.25 19.68
C GLN A 159 -35.52 -22.46 20.24
N LYS A 160 -35.63 -21.13 20.38
CA LYS A 160 -34.57 -20.23 20.86
C LYS A 160 -33.27 -20.25 20.05
N ILE A 161 -33.31 -20.74 18.81
CA ILE A 161 -32.14 -20.77 17.91
C ILE A 161 -31.67 -19.34 17.59
N ILE A 162 -32.61 -18.39 17.53
CA ILE A 162 -32.31 -16.96 17.32
C ILE A 162 -31.41 -16.40 18.44
N ASP A 163 -31.46 -16.96 19.65
CA ASP A 163 -30.66 -16.49 20.78
C ASP A 163 -29.16 -16.84 20.63
N GLU A 164 -28.82 -17.78 19.75
CA GLU A 164 -27.45 -18.26 19.52
C GLU A 164 -26.59 -17.28 18.70
N ILE A 165 -27.22 -16.36 17.96
CA ILE A 165 -26.54 -15.41 17.07
C ILE A 165 -26.53 -13.98 17.61
N LYS A 166 -25.63 -13.14 17.09
CA LYS A 166 -25.51 -11.73 17.47
C LYS A 166 -26.51 -10.86 16.71
N ASP A 167 -26.73 -9.65 17.21
CA ASP A 167 -27.65 -8.67 16.61
C ASP A 167 -27.31 -8.31 15.15
N ASP A 168 -26.03 -8.28 14.81
CA ASP A 168 -25.56 -7.97 13.45
C ASP A 168 -25.50 -9.18 12.50
N ASP A 169 -25.75 -10.39 13.00
CA ASP A 169 -25.78 -11.62 12.23
C ASP A 169 -27.11 -11.74 11.46
N TYR A 170 -27.08 -12.50 10.38
CA TYR A 170 -28.19 -12.69 9.45
C TYR A 170 -29.06 -13.88 9.83
N ILE A 171 -30.32 -13.82 9.42
CA ILE A 171 -31.25 -14.94 9.35
C ILE A 171 -31.69 -15.01 7.90
N SER A 172 -31.28 -16.07 7.22
CA SER A 172 -31.47 -16.26 5.78
C SER A 172 -32.24 -17.56 5.53
N LEU A 173 -33.35 -17.46 4.81
CA LEU A 173 -34.21 -18.57 4.41
C LEU A 173 -34.12 -18.73 2.88
N TYR A 174 -33.93 -19.96 2.41
CA TYR A 174 -33.75 -20.28 0.99
C TYR A 174 -34.75 -21.35 0.55
N LEU A 175 -35.49 -21.13 -0.54
CA LEU A 175 -36.45 -22.08 -1.06
C LEU A 175 -35.79 -23.18 -1.91
N LYS A 176 -35.75 -24.41 -1.41
CA LYS A 176 -35.15 -25.57 -2.08
C LYS A 176 -35.90 -26.01 -3.34
N ASN A 177 -37.22 -25.79 -3.38
CA ASN A 177 -38.06 -26.19 -4.52
C ASN A 177 -37.80 -25.37 -5.78
N ALA A 178 -37.14 -24.22 -5.68
CA ALA A 178 -36.75 -23.44 -6.84
C ALA A 178 -35.38 -23.92 -7.37
N THR A 179 -35.30 -24.18 -8.67
CA THR A 179 -34.06 -24.64 -9.32
C THR A 179 -33.01 -23.53 -9.36
N LYS A 180 -31.74 -23.92 -9.44
CA LYS A 180 -30.62 -22.98 -9.63
C LYS A 180 -30.84 -22.02 -10.82
N GLU A 181 -31.40 -22.52 -11.91
CA GLU A 181 -31.70 -21.71 -13.10
C GLU A 181 -32.78 -20.65 -12.80
N GLN A 182 -33.84 -21.00 -12.05
CA GLN A 182 -34.86 -20.04 -11.63
C GLN A 182 -34.28 -18.95 -10.71
N TYR A 183 -33.37 -19.31 -9.81
CA TYR A 183 -32.64 -18.34 -9.00
C TYR A 183 -31.83 -17.36 -9.85
N ILE A 184 -31.08 -17.85 -10.83
CA ILE A 184 -30.28 -17.03 -11.75
C ILE A 184 -31.17 -16.09 -12.56
N ILE A 185 -32.27 -16.60 -13.15
CA ILE A 185 -33.21 -15.80 -13.94
C ILE A 185 -33.84 -14.69 -13.08
N ALA A 186 -34.29 -15.02 -11.87
CA ALA A 186 -34.88 -14.07 -10.94
C ALA A 186 -33.89 -12.96 -10.55
N HIS A 187 -32.63 -13.34 -10.32
CA HIS A 187 -31.57 -12.39 -9.97
C HIS A 187 -31.18 -11.49 -11.14
N ASP A 188 -31.03 -12.03 -12.34
CA ASP A 188 -30.72 -11.25 -13.54
C ASP A 188 -31.84 -10.23 -13.86
N ALA A 189 -33.10 -10.59 -13.63
CA ALA A 189 -34.23 -9.67 -13.75
C ALA A 189 -34.15 -8.52 -12.71
N TYR A 190 -33.79 -8.84 -11.46
CA TYR A 190 -33.51 -7.82 -10.45
C TYR A 190 -32.36 -6.88 -10.87
N LEU A 191 -31.24 -7.44 -11.33
CA LEU A 191 -30.10 -6.64 -11.79
C LEU A 191 -30.51 -5.74 -12.96
N LYS A 192 -31.23 -6.26 -13.95
CA LYS A 192 -31.69 -5.46 -15.10
C LYS A 192 -32.44 -4.19 -14.68
N GLU A 193 -33.28 -4.28 -13.67
CA GLU A 193 -34.13 -3.16 -13.20
C GLU A 193 -33.43 -2.26 -12.17
N LYS A 194 -32.54 -2.84 -11.34
CA LYS A 194 -32.00 -2.18 -10.14
C LYS A 194 -30.51 -1.93 -10.18
N LEU A 195 -29.77 -2.28 -11.24
CA LEU A 195 -28.32 -2.11 -11.33
C LEU A 195 -27.86 -0.65 -11.44
N PHE A 196 -28.64 0.23 -12.07
CA PHE A 196 -28.29 1.66 -12.16
C PHE A 196 -28.60 2.44 -10.87
N ASN A 197 -27.95 3.59 -10.69
CA ASN A 197 -28.10 4.42 -9.48
C ASN A 197 -29.47 5.09 -9.35
N SER A 198 -30.08 5.46 -10.47
CA SER A 198 -31.46 5.91 -10.56
C SER A 198 -32.00 5.56 -11.95
N ASN A 199 -33.28 5.20 -12.01
CA ASN A 199 -33.96 4.94 -13.27
C ASN A 199 -34.38 6.23 -13.99
N ASP A 200 -34.39 7.38 -13.29
CA ASP A 200 -34.80 8.69 -13.83
C ASP A 200 -33.92 9.16 -15.00
N TYR A 201 -32.67 8.70 -15.03
CA TYR A 201 -31.71 9.09 -16.05
C TYR A 201 -31.52 8.03 -17.14
N ASN A 202 -32.23 6.90 -17.05
CA ASN A 202 -32.09 5.80 -18.01
C ASN A 202 -32.66 6.19 -19.38
N LYS A 203 -32.04 5.68 -20.43
CA LYS A 203 -32.53 5.79 -21.81
C LYS A 203 -32.47 4.44 -22.50
N THR A 204 -33.50 4.11 -23.25
CA THR A 204 -33.53 2.90 -24.08
C THR A 204 -33.10 3.26 -25.50
N VAL A 205 -32.09 2.56 -26.02
CA VAL A 205 -31.60 2.70 -27.39
C VAL A 205 -31.40 1.29 -27.94
N ASN A 206 -32.03 0.96 -29.07
CA ASN A 206 -31.96 -0.38 -29.68
C ASN A 206 -32.25 -1.51 -28.68
N GLU A 207 -33.36 -1.40 -27.93
CA GLU A 207 -33.79 -2.36 -26.89
C GLU A 207 -32.84 -2.53 -25.69
N GLN A 208 -31.72 -1.79 -25.66
CA GLN A 208 -30.77 -1.80 -24.56
C GLN A 208 -30.94 -0.58 -23.67
N ILE A 209 -30.93 -0.80 -22.36
CA ILE A 209 -31.03 0.27 -21.37
C ILE A 209 -29.64 0.83 -21.09
N PHE A 210 -29.53 2.16 -21.16
CA PHE A 210 -28.34 2.92 -20.82
C PHE A 210 -28.63 3.78 -19.60
N GLY A 211 -27.78 3.69 -18.58
CA GLY A 211 -27.98 4.39 -17.31
C GLY A 211 -26.67 4.73 -16.61
N LEU A 212 -26.78 5.32 -15.42
CA LEU A 212 -25.63 5.67 -14.61
C LEU A 212 -25.23 4.49 -13.71
N SER A 213 -24.04 3.94 -13.93
CA SER A 213 -23.46 2.88 -13.08
C SER A 213 -23.29 3.33 -11.64
N GLY A 214 -23.42 2.40 -10.69
CA GLY A 214 -23.07 2.60 -9.28
C GLY A 214 -21.58 2.52 -8.99
N PHE A 215 -20.79 1.94 -9.88
CA PHE A 215 -19.36 1.75 -9.68
C PHE A 215 -18.63 3.08 -9.50
N LEU A 216 -18.19 3.34 -8.26
CA LEU A 216 -17.51 4.57 -7.83
C LEU A 216 -18.22 5.87 -8.27
N ASN A 217 -19.55 5.82 -8.40
CA ASN A 217 -20.35 6.94 -8.85
C ASN A 217 -21.63 7.03 -8.01
N GLY A 218 -22.06 8.23 -7.64
CA GLY A 218 -23.17 8.44 -6.71
C GLY A 218 -24.08 9.59 -7.13
N LEU A 219 -25.38 9.48 -6.78
CA LEU A 219 -26.42 10.48 -7.12
C LEU A 219 -27.19 10.98 -5.89
N ASN A 220 -26.49 11.28 -4.80
CA ASN A 220 -27.15 11.84 -3.64
C ASN A 220 -27.50 13.31 -3.91
N SER A 221 -28.79 13.60 -4.14
CA SER A 221 -29.30 14.95 -4.40
C SER A 221 -29.03 15.96 -3.27
N LYS A 222 -28.79 15.50 -2.03
CA LYS A 222 -28.36 16.36 -0.91
C LYS A 222 -26.91 16.83 -1.02
N LYS A 223 -26.10 16.21 -1.90
CA LYS A 223 -24.71 16.59 -2.16
C LYS A 223 -24.63 17.32 -3.51
N PRO A 224 -24.60 18.66 -3.51
CA PRO A 224 -24.81 19.46 -4.73
C PRO A 224 -23.75 19.24 -5.81
N PHE A 225 -22.54 18.82 -5.44
CA PHE A 225 -21.41 18.60 -6.35
C PHE A 225 -21.36 17.20 -7.00
N LEU A 226 -22.32 16.31 -6.70
CA LEU A 226 -22.43 15.02 -7.40
C LEU A 226 -23.13 15.14 -8.76
N GLU A 227 -23.97 16.17 -8.92
CA GLU A 227 -24.66 16.44 -10.18
C GLU A 227 -23.94 17.51 -10.99
N HIS A 228 -23.89 17.33 -12.31
CA HIS A 228 -23.32 18.33 -13.22
C HIS A 228 -24.32 19.48 -13.47
N LYS A 229 -24.44 20.41 -12.51
CA LYS A 229 -25.45 21.48 -12.52
C LYS A 229 -25.42 22.43 -13.73
N THR A 230 -24.28 22.58 -14.39
CA THR A 230 -24.08 23.48 -15.55
C THR A 230 -24.10 22.74 -16.89
N SER A 231 -24.19 21.40 -16.88
CA SER A 231 -24.28 20.59 -18.08
C SER A 231 -25.73 20.49 -18.56
N ALA A 232 -25.93 20.24 -19.85
CA ALA A 232 -27.25 19.90 -20.39
C ALA A 232 -27.82 18.59 -19.81
N ASN A 233 -26.96 17.76 -19.20
CA ASN A 233 -27.36 16.57 -18.45
C ASN A 233 -26.74 16.61 -17.03
N ASN A 234 -27.52 16.29 -16.00
CA ASN A 234 -27.07 16.27 -14.61
C ASN A 234 -26.07 15.14 -14.28
N ILE A 235 -25.78 14.25 -15.24
CA ILE A 235 -24.89 13.10 -15.08
C ILE A 235 -23.75 13.14 -16.09
N ASN A 236 -22.61 12.52 -15.75
CA ASN A 236 -21.41 12.48 -16.59
C ASN A 236 -21.51 11.51 -17.77
N VAL A 237 -22.00 10.30 -17.55
CA VAL A 237 -21.98 9.23 -18.55
C VAL A 237 -23.17 8.29 -18.40
N ARG A 238 -23.61 7.69 -19.51
CA ARG A 238 -24.50 6.53 -19.50
C ARG A 238 -23.75 5.35 -20.10
N ILE A 239 -23.87 4.19 -19.48
CA ILE A 239 -23.32 2.93 -20.01
C ILE A 239 -24.44 1.92 -20.13
N SER A 240 -24.23 0.88 -20.94
CA SER A 240 -25.21 -0.18 -21.12
C SER A 240 -25.42 -0.99 -19.84
N SER A 241 -26.55 -1.67 -19.73
CA SER A 241 -26.81 -2.61 -18.63
C SER A 241 -25.76 -3.73 -18.55
N LYS A 242 -25.27 -4.21 -19.70
CA LYS A 242 -24.18 -5.20 -19.79
C LYS A 242 -22.90 -4.66 -19.17
N ASP A 243 -22.47 -3.47 -19.59
CA ASP A 243 -21.25 -2.82 -19.10
C ASP A 243 -21.36 -2.52 -17.59
N ALA A 244 -22.54 -2.10 -17.12
CA ALA A 244 -22.78 -1.86 -15.71
C ALA A 244 -22.70 -3.14 -14.87
N LYS A 245 -23.10 -4.30 -15.42
CA LYS A 245 -23.03 -5.58 -14.72
C LYS A 245 -21.57 -5.98 -14.53
N LEU A 246 -20.78 -5.89 -15.60
CA LEU A 246 -19.33 -6.14 -15.55
C LEU A 246 -18.59 -5.23 -14.57
N LEU A 247 -18.98 -3.96 -14.43
CA LEU A 247 -18.42 -3.08 -13.41
C LEU A 247 -18.83 -3.46 -11.98
N ASN A 248 -20.06 -3.94 -11.78
CA ASN A 248 -20.51 -4.46 -10.49
C ASN A 248 -19.76 -5.76 -10.13
N ASP A 249 -19.54 -6.63 -11.11
CA ASP A 249 -18.78 -7.87 -10.95
C ASP A 249 -17.33 -7.56 -10.60
N PHE A 250 -16.72 -6.57 -11.26
CA PHE A 250 -15.39 -6.07 -10.91
C PHE A 250 -15.32 -5.56 -9.45
N GLU A 251 -16.30 -4.76 -9.02
CA GLU A 251 -16.37 -4.29 -7.62
C GLU A 251 -16.52 -5.46 -6.63
N THR A 252 -17.25 -6.50 -7.02
CA THR A 252 -17.41 -7.72 -6.24
C THR A 252 -16.08 -8.47 -6.10
N LEU A 253 -15.32 -8.63 -7.18
CA LEU A 253 -13.98 -9.24 -7.16
C LEU A 253 -12.99 -8.46 -6.28
N LEU A 254 -13.02 -7.12 -6.32
CA LEU A 254 -12.24 -6.27 -5.41
C LEU A 254 -12.65 -6.48 -3.95
N ASN A 255 -13.96 -6.56 -3.68
CA ASN A 255 -14.49 -6.75 -2.33
C ASN A 255 -14.15 -8.14 -1.75
N ASN A 256 -14.13 -9.18 -2.58
CA ASN A 256 -13.76 -10.54 -2.19
C ASN A 256 -12.23 -10.74 -2.09
N ASN A 257 -11.46 -9.68 -2.39
CA ASN A 257 -10.01 -9.67 -2.38
C ASN A 257 -9.44 -10.76 -3.32
N VAL A 258 -10.01 -10.88 -4.52
CA VAL A 258 -9.62 -11.85 -5.57
C VAL A 258 -8.62 -11.24 -6.56
N LEU A 259 -8.46 -9.92 -6.53
CA LEU A 259 -7.57 -9.17 -7.40
C LEU A 259 -6.37 -8.64 -6.59
N PRO A 260 -5.14 -8.66 -7.15
CA PRO A 260 -3.97 -8.11 -6.47
C PRO A 260 -4.06 -6.60 -6.30
N ASN A 261 -3.28 -6.06 -5.35
CA ASN A 261 -3.14 -4.63 -5.15
C ASN A 261 -1.66 -4.24 -4.98
N PRO A 262 -1.09 -3.38 -5.84
CA PRO A 262 -1.69 -2.80 -7.05
C PRO A 262 -2.17 -3.85 -8.08
N LEU A 263 -3.23 -3.54 -8.82
CA LEU A 263 -3.80 -4.36 -9.89
C LEU A 263 -3.29 -3.88 -11.26
N PRO A 264 -2.51 -4.69 -11.99
CA PRO A 264 -2.25 -4.45 -13.40
C PRO A 264 -3.42 -4.96 -14.26
N ILE A 265 -3.88 -4.14 -15.21
CA ILE A 265 -4.82 -4.51 -16.26
C ILE A 265 -4.08 -4.39 -17.60
N ILE A 266 -3.66 -5.53 -18.14
CA ILE A 266 -2.81 -5.62 -19.34
C ILE A 266 -3.68 -5.58 -20.60
N ILE A 267 -3.32 -4.72 -21.55
CA ILE A 267 -4.10 -4.49 -22.77
C ILE A 267 -3.59 -5.34 -23.94
N ASP A 268 -2.27 -5.38 -24.16
CA ASP A 268 -1.67 -6.05 -25.33
C ASP A 268 -1.62 -7.58 -25.17
N LYS A 269 -0.92 -8.07 -24.13
CA LYS A 269 -0.76 -9.50 -23.82
C LYS A 269 -1.76 -9.95 -22.76
N ARG A 270 -3.04 -9.92 -23.12
CA ARG A 270 -4.16 -10.11 -22.18
C ARG A 270 -4.12 -11.44 -21.42
N GLU A 271 -3.52 -12.49 -21.98
CA GLU A 271 -3.34 -13.80 -21.35
C GLU A 271 -2.59 -13.71 -20.00
N LEU A 272 -1.72 -12.71 -19.85
CA LEU A 272 -1.01 -12.44 -18.60
C LEU A 272 -1.95 -11.99 -17.48
N ASN A 273 -3.13 -11.44 -17.79
CA ASN A 273 -4.12 -11.11 -16.76
C ASN A 273 -4.58 -12.39 -16.04
N GLN A 274 -4.93 -13.44 -16.79
CA GLN A 274 -5.31 -14.73 -16.22
C GLN A 274 -4.17 -15.32 -15.38
N GLU A 275 -2.94 -15.28 -15.89
CA GLU A 275 -1.75 -15.76 -15.16
C GLU A 275 -1.55 -15.00 -13.84
N ILE A 276 -1.67 -13.68 -13.84
CA ILE A 276 -1.54 -12.84 -12.64
C ILE A 276 -2.61 -13.20 -11.60
N ILE A 277 -3.86 -13.39 -12.03
CA ILE A 277 -4.96 -13.74 -11.13
C ILE A 277 -4.79 -15.16 -10.57
N ASN A 278 -4.31 -16.10 -11.38
CA ASN A 278 -3.99 -17.46 -10.93
C ASN A 278 -2.82 -17.47 -9.93
N LEU A 279 -1.76 -16.70 -10.18
CA LEU A 279 -0.64 -16.56 -9.25
C LEU A 279 -1.10 -15.93 -7.92
N PHE A 280 -1.95 -14.90 -7.98
CA PHE A 280 -2.47 -14.24 -6.79
C PHE A 280 -3.32 -15.16 -5.91
N ASN A 281 -4.18 -15.99 -6.53
CA ASN A 281 -5.12 -16.87 -5.82
C ASN A 281 -4.62 -18.32 -5.66
N GLY A 282 -3.42 -18.65 -6.15
CA GLY A 282 -2.90 -20.03 -6.20
C GLY A 282 -2.38 -20.59 -4.88
N SER A 283 -2.20 -19.75 -3.86
CA SER A 283 -1.73 -20.13 -2.52
C SER A 283 -2.68 -19.64 -1.43
N GLU A 284 -2.69 -20.31 -0.27
CA GLU A 284 -3.48 -19.88 0.90
C GLU A 284 -3.13 -18.45 1.32
N ASP A 285 -1.83 -18.15 1.38
CA ASP A 285 -1.31 -16.79 1.51
C ASP A 285 -1.25 -16.17 0.11
N ARG A 286 -2.17 -15.24 -0.19
CA ARG A 286 -2.20 -14.51 -1.47
C ARG A 286 -0.89 -13.77 -1.72
N LEU A 287 -0.36 -13.91 -2.94
CA LEU A 287 0.91 -13.27 -3.32
C LEU A 287 0.77 -11.74 -3.38
N SER A 288 1.80 -11.04 -2.96
CA SER A 288 1.93 -9.60 -3.19
C SER A 288 2.24 -9.29 -4.66
N PHE A 289 1.97 -8.07 -5.09
CA PHE A 289 2.32 -7.61 -6.44
C PHE A 289 3.81 -7.82 -6.77
N ARG A 290 4.69 -7.62 -5.77
CA ARG A 290 6.13 -7.90 -5.89
C ARG A 290 6.39 -9.36 -6.20
N GLU A 291 5.80 -10.28 -5.44
CA GLU A 291 6.00 -11.72 -5.61
C GLU A 291 5.46 -12.20 -6.95
N ILE A 292 4.29 -11.69 -7.36
CA ILE A 292 3.72 -11.95 -8.69
C ILE A 292 4.71 -11.55 -9.78
N LEU A 293 5.21 -10.31 -9.76
CA LEU A 293 6.18 -9.85 -10.75
C LEU A 293 7.49 -10.65 -10.70
N SER A 294 8.02 -10.93 -9.51
CA SER A 294 9.23 -11.74 -9.37
C SER A 294 9.06 -13.13 -9.99
N GLN A 295 7.90 -13.78 -9.83
CA GLN A 295 7.61 -15.05 -10.46
C GLN A 295 7.45 -14.93 -11.98
N LEU A 296 6.73 -13.92 -12.48
CA LEU A 296 6.56 -13.67 -13.91
C LEU A 296 7.90 -13.46 -14.64
N PHE A 297 8.81 -12.67 -14.05
CA PHE A 297 10.12 -12.36 -14.64
C PHE A 297 11.18 -13.45 -14.40
N SER A 298 11.06 -14.28 -13.36
CA SER A 298 12.00 -15.37 -13.06
C SER A 298 11.65 -16.68 -13.77
N GLY A 299 10.35 -16.96 -13.95
CA GLY A 299 9.81 -18.22 -14.48
C GLY A 299 9.95 -18.43 -15.99
N ARG A 300 10.56 -17.50 -16.74
CA ARG A 300 10.63 -17.40 -18.22
C ARG A 300 9.37 -16.85 -18.93
N ASN A 301 8.36 -16.34 -18.22
CA ASN A 301 7.10 -15.99 -18.88
C ASN A 301 7.11 -14.63 -19.60
N ILE A 302 7.93 -13.66 -19.18
CA ILE A 302 8.05 -12.38 -19.92
C ILE A 302 9.44 -11.74 -19.80
N SER A 303 9.88 -11.06 -20.87
CA SER A 303 11.07 -10.19 -20.87
C SER A 303 10.76 -8.75 -20.50
N HIS A 304 9.51 -8.32 -20.70
CA HIS A 304 8.99 -7.00 -20.39
C HIS A 304 7.49 -7.09 -20.12
N LEU A 305 7.00 -6.18 -19.30
CA LEU A 305 5.58 -5.93 -19.09
C LEU A 305 5.28 -4.50 -19.57
N SER A 306 4.44 -4.36 -20.59
CA SER A 306 4.09 -3.09 -21.21
C SER A 306 2.58 -2.91 -21.32
N ASP A 307 2.17 -1.68 -21.60
CA ASP A 307 0.81 -1.33 -22.01
C ASP A 307 -0.29 -1.85 -21.06
N PHE A 308 -0.19 -1.46 -19.79
CA PHE A 308 -1.18 -1.81 -18.78
C PHE A 308 -1.63 -0.60 -17.97
N TYR A 309 -2.86 -0.63 -17.48
CA TYR A 309 -3.29 0.28 -16.42
C TYR A 309 -2.90 -0.31 -15.07
N LEU A 310 -2.27 0.49 -14.20
CA LEU A 310 -2.01 0.11 -12.82
C LEU A 310 -3.01 0.82 -11.91
N ILE A 311 -3.77 0.04 -11.14
CA ILE A 311 -4.77 0.53 -10.21
C ILE A 311 -4.31 0.20 -8.79
N ASN A 312 -4.11 1.22 -7.95
CA ASN A 312 -3.99 1.03 -6.51
C ASN A 312 -5.31 1.41 -5.84
N TYR A 313 -5.80 0.52 -4.97
CA TYR A 313 -7.05 0.75 -4.25
C TYR A 313 -6.92 0.40 -2.77
N VAL A 314 -7.89 0.83 -1.98
CA VAL A 314 -8.05 0.39 -0.60
C VAL A 314 -9.51 0.07 -0.33
N LYS A 315 -9.76 -1.06 0.34
CA LYS A 315 -11.07 -1.44 0.85
C LYS A 315 -11.25 -0.85 2.24
N ARG A 316 -12.08 0.19 2.38
CA ARG A 316 -12.58 0.69 3.68
C ARG A 316 -14.05 0.31 3.82
N LYS A 317 -14.95 1.29 4.05
CA LYS A 317 -16.41 1.09 3.95
C LYS A 317 -16.88 0.88 2.51
N SER A 318 -16.10 1.38 1.55
CA SER A 318 -16.26 1.19 0.11
C SER A 318 -14.86 1.06 -0.50
N ILE A 319 -14.80 0.65 -1.77
CA ILE A 319 -13.57 0.74 -2.56
C ILE A 319 -13.23 2.23 -2.76
N ILE A 320 -11.96 2.57 -2.55
CA ILE A 320 -11.38 3.88 -2.85
C ILE A 320 -10.18 3.63 -3.74
N LEU A 321 -10.13 4.29 -4.90
CA LEU A 321 -8.94 4.26 -5.76
C LEU A 321 -7.96 5.31 -5.25
N ASN A 322 -6.78 4.86 -4.83
CA ASN A 322 -5.72 5.76 -4.37
C ASN A 322 -4.96 6.36 -5.55
N ASP A 323 -4.80 5.58 -6.63
CA ASP A 323 -4.05 5.97 -7.80
C ASP A 323 -4.43 5.09 -9.01
N VAL A 324 -4.49 5.70 -10.19
CA VAL A 324 -4.68 5.00 -11.46
C VAL A 324 -3.80 5.64 -12.51
N ASP A 325 -3.06 4.84 -13.26
CA ASP A 325 -2.17 5.34 -14.30
C ASP A 325 -1.98 4.32 -15.42
N PHE A 326 -1.61 4.80 -16.60
CA PHE A 326 -1.16 3.94 -17.68
C PHE A 326 0.36 3.79 -17.61
N VAL A 327 0.84 2.55 -17.64
CA VAL A 327 2.26 2.20 -17.59
C VAL A 327 2.66 1.66 -18.96
N PRO A 328 3.38 2.45 -19.78
CA PRO A 328 3.81 2.01 -21.10
C PRO A 328 4.81 0.86 -21.03
N LEU A 329 5.71 0.88 -20.04
CA LEU A 329 6.74 -0.15 -19.86
C LEU A 329 7.18 -0.19 -18.40
N LEU A 330 7.08 -1.37 -17.78
CA LEU A 330 7.66 -1.65 -16.47
C LEU A 330 9.12 -2.09 -16.63
N ARG A 331 10.04 -1.24 -16.17
CA ARG A 331 11.48 -1.51 -16.07
C ARG A 331 11.77 -2.27 -14.78
N TYR A 332 11.55 -3.58 -14.81
CA TYR A 332 11.73 -4.44 -13.65
C TYR A 332 13.20 -4.57 -13.21
N ARG A 333 14.12 -4.81 -14.17
CA ARG A 333 15.57 -4.90 -13.91
C ARG A 333 16.30 -3.61 -14.31
N PHE A 334 17.42 -3.34 -13.64
CA PHE A 334 18.36 -2.33 -14.12
C PHE A 334 19.14 -2.87 -15.33
N ASP A 335 19.47 -1.98 -16.29
CA ASP A 335 20.28 -2.36 -17.47
C ASP A 335 21.67 -2.87 -17.06
N THR A 336 22.18 -2.39 -15.92
CA THR A 336 23.39 -2.88 -15.26
C THR A 336 23.13 -2.92 -13.76
N PRO A 337 23.52 -4.01 -13.06
CA PRO A 337 23.40 -4.06 -11.60
C PRO A 337 24.04 -2.85 -10.93
N LEU A 338 23.34 -2.27 -9.98
CA LEU A 338 23.81 -1.14 -9.20
C LEU A 338 24.53 -1.65 -7.95
N ILE A 339 25.70 -1.10 -7.65
CA ILE A 339 26.50 -1.51 -6.49
C ILE A 339 26.49 -0.40 -5.45
N ILE A 340 26.05 -0.71 -4.24
CA ILE A 340 26.21 0.15 -3.07
C ILE A 340 27.52 -0.22 -2.38
N SER A 341 28.53 0.63 -2.56
CA SER A 341 29.86 0.42 -1.98
C SER A 341 29.87 0.78 -0.49
N ASN A 342 30.45 -0.08 0.35
CA ASN A 342 30.64 0.21 1.77
C ASN A 342 31.88 1.11 2.03
N ILE A 343 31.82 2.35 1.55
CA ILE A 343 32.90 3.34 1.65
C ILE A 343 33.13 3.74 3.12
N PHE A 344 32.05 3.89 3.89
CA PHE A 344 32.09 4.37 5.28
C PHE A 344 32.32 3.26 6.32
N LYS A 345 32.64 2.03 5.87
CA LYS A 345 32.99 0.85 6.69
C LYS A 345 31.96 0.56 7.78
N THR A 346 30.70 0.40 7.39
CA THR A 346 29.66 -0.11 8.29
C THR A 346 30.00 -1.53 8.72
N THR A 347 29.59 -1.90 9.94
CA THR A 347 29.85 -3.22 10.53
C THR A 347 28.58 -3.81 11.11
N THR A 348 28.48 -5.14 11.07
CA THR A 348 27.41 -5.92 11.71
C THR A 348 27.99 -6.82 12.78
N LYS A 349 27.28 -6.94 13.93
CA LYS A 349 27.66 -7.85 15.01
C LYS A 349 27.27 -9.28 14.63
N HIS A 350 28.23 -10.20 14.69
CA HIS A 350 28.04 -11.63 14.49
C HIS A 350 28.83 -12.38 15.56
N ASP A 351 28.15 -13.16 16.40
CA ASP A 351 28.76 -13.98 17.47
C ASP A 351 29.83 -13.21 18.29
N ASP A 352 29.45 -12.04 18.81
CA ASP A 352 30.30 -11.11 19.59
C ASP A 352 31.48 -10.45 18.85
N THR A 353 31.63 -10.67 17.55
CA THR A 353 32.60 -9.96 16.70
C THR A 353 31.91 -8.98 15.74
N PHE A 354 32.58 -7.88 15.40
CA PHE A 354 32.12 -6.95 14.38
C PHE A 354 32.78 -7.30 13.03
N LYS A 355 31.97 -7.62 12.02
CA LYS A 355 32.43 -7.85 10.65
C LYS A 355 32.10 -6.63 9.80
N ILE A 356 33.03 -6.22 8.94
CA ILE A 356 32.80 -5.17 7.95
C ILE A 356 31.75 -5.67 6.94
N ASP A 357 30.73 -4.86 6.71
CA ASP A 357 29.68 -5.20 5.76
C ASP A 357 30.24 -5.20 4.33
N SER A 358 29.80 -6.15 3.51
CA SER A 358 30.18 -6.18 2.09
C SER A 358 29.39 -5.16 1.28
N SER A 359 29.88 -4.82 0.09
CA SER A 359 29.10 -4.03 -0.86
C SER A 359 27.84 -4.80 -1.27
N ILE A 360 26.75 -4.09 -1.52
CA ILE A 360 25.45 -4.69 -1.83
C ILE A 360 25.16 -4.49 -3.31
N GLU A 361 24.85 -5.57 -4.01
CA GLU A 361 24.39 -5.53 -5.40
C GLU A 361 22.87 -5.42 -5.47
N MET A 362 22.37 -4.57 -6.36
CA MET A 362 20.95 -4.39 -6.67
C MET A 362 20.70 -4.70 -8.15
N ILE A 363 19.86 -5.69 -8.40
CA ILE A 363 19.57 -6.22 -9.73
C ILE A 363 18.26 -5.64 -10.27
N ASP A 364 17.26 -5.48 -9.40
CA ASP A 364 15.91 -5.08 -9.80
C ASP A 364 15.32 -3.92 -8.97
N ILE A 365 14.16 -3.45 -9.41
CA ILE A 365 13.48 -2.30 -8.79
C ILE A 365 13.01 -2.58 -7.35
N PHE A 366 12.81 -3.85 -6.98
CA PHE A 366 12.43 -4.25 -5.63
C PHE A 366 13.64 -4.43 -4.71
N ASP A 367 14.84 -4.64 -5.26
CA ASP A 367 16.11 -4.41 -4.56
C ASP A 367 16.25 -2.95 -4.16
N PHE A 368 15.98 -2.03 -5.08
CA PHE A 368 15.99 -0.60 -4.78
C PHE A 368 14.98 -0.25 -3.66
N GLU A 369 13.77 -0.80 -3.70
CA GLU A 369 12.79 -0.59 -2.63
C GLU A 369 13.27 -1.15 -1.28
N ARG A 370 13.80 -2.38 -1.26
CA ARG A 370 14.17 -3.08 -0.01
C ARG A 370 15.48 -2.58 0.61
N ILE A 371 16.42 -2.07 -0.20
CA ILE A 371 17.74 -1.62 0.23
C ILE A 371 17.76 -0.10 0.39
N VAL A 372 17.31 0.65 -0.61
CA VAL A 372 17.40 2.12 -0.61
C VAL A 372 16.24 2.73 0.16
N VAL A 373 15.00 2.52 -0.29
CA VAL A 373 13.81 3.20 0.27
C VAL A 373 13.64 2.87 1.75
N LYS A 374 13.84 1.61 2.12
CA LYS A 374 13.85 1.14 3.51
C LYS A 374 14.81 1.95 4.38
N ILE A 375 16.06 2.13 3.96
CA ILE A 375 17.10 2.78 4.76
C ILE A 375 16.90 4.29 4.82
N ILE A 376 16.68 4.95 3.68
CA ILE A 376 16.56 6.41 3.62
C ILE A 376 15.34 6.94 4.38
N PHE A 377 14.31 6.11 4.59
CA PHE A 377 13.13 6.46 5.39
C PHE A 377 13.05 5.74 6.75
N ASN A 378 14.19 5.32 7.33
CA ASN A 378 14.24 4.70 8.66
C ASN A 378 13.24 3.55 8.87
N ASN A 379 13.07 2.66 7.90
CA ASN A 379 12.10 1.55 7.93
C ASN A 379 10.64 1.96 8.18
N SER A 380 10.31 3.24 7.97
CA SER A 380 8.98 3.81 8.28
C SER A 380 8.05 3.82 7.07
N LEU A 381 8.59 3.92 5.85
CA LEU A 381 7.83 3.77 4.60
C LEU A 381 7.80 2.33 4.09
N VAL A 382 8.95 1.64 4.15
CA VAL A 382 9.11 0.24 3.76
C VAL A 382 9.66 -0.51 4.98
N ARG A 383 8.93 -1.52 5.44
CA ARG A 383 9.33 -2.40 6.56
C ARG A 383 9.30 -3.85 6.09
N ILE A 384 10.27 -4.62 6.54
CA ILE A 384 10.38 -6.05 6.20
C ILE A 384 10.48 -6.80 7.52
N LYS A 385 9.58 -7.76 7.72
CA LYS A 385 9.57 -8.64 8.89
C LYS A 385 9.19 -10.04 8.44
N ASP A 386 10.00 -11.05 8.78
CA ASP A 386 9.76 -12.46 8.43
C ASP A 386 9.51 -12.62 6.91
N ASP A 387 10.34 -11.96 6.09
CA ASP A 387 10.20 -11.84 4.62
C ASP A 387 8.92 -11.20 4.09
N LYS A 388 7.98 -10.80 4.95
CA LYS A 388 6.77 -10.04 4.58
C LYS A 388 7.08 -8.55 4.46
N TYR A 389 6.72 -7.97 3.33
CA TYR A 389 6.87 -6.56 3.01
C TYR A 389 5.63 -5.77 3.44
N LEU A 390 5.85 -4.72 4.23
CA LEU A 390 4.84 -3.74 4.58
C LEU A 390 5.26 -2.38 4.00
N THR A 391 4.46 -1.85 3.07
CA THR A 391 4.70 -0.55 2.44
C THR A 391 3.55 0.42 2.73
N LYS A 392 3.85 1.70 2.93
CA LYS A 392 2.86 2.73 3.31
C LYS A 392 2.76 3.88 2.31
N TYR A 393 2.72 3.56 1.02
CA TYR A 393 2.65 4.58 -0.05
C TYR A 393 1.33 5.38 -0.03
N PHE A 394 0.22 4.73 0.34
CA PHE A 394 -1.11 5.36 0.40
C PHE A 394 -1.79 5.21 1.76
N ASP A 395 -1.19 4.48 2.69
CA ASP A 395 -1.73 4.31 4.04
C ASP A 395 -1.59 5.57 4.88
N ASP A 396 -2.44 5.68 5.89
CA ASP A 396 -2.27 6.68 6.94
C ASP A 396 -1.01 6.34 7.77
N ILE A 397 -0.18 7.35 8.01
CA ILE A 397 1.05 7.22 8.80
C ILE A 397 0.88 8.03 10.07
N ASP A 398 0.89 7.36 11.21
CA ASP A 398 0.90 8.01 12.51
C ASP A 398 2.33 8.52 12.82
N PRO A 399 2.53 9.85 12.97
CA PRO A 399 3.83 10.45 13.24
C PRO A 399 4.52 9.90 14.50
N THR A 400 3.76 9.45 15.51
CA THR A 400 4.30 8.99 16.79
C THR A 400 5.13 7.72 16.67
N TYR A 401 4.86 6.90 15.64
CA TYR A 401 5.58 5.65 15.37
C TYR A 401 6.63 5.77 14.26
N VAL A 402 6.90 6.99 13.76
CA VAL A 402 7.92 7.23 12.73
C VAL A 402 9.29 7.39 13.37
N SER A 403 10.18 6.45 13.07
CA SER A 403 11.58 6.53 13.50
C SER A 403 12.27 7.73 12.87
N GLY A 404 12.82 8.62 13.69
CA GLY A 404 13.34 9.93 13.25
C GLY A 404 12.38 11.11 13.47
N GLY A 405 11.17 10.85 13.97
CA GLY A 405 10.19 11.87 14.37
C GLY A 405 9.65 12.71 13.21
N ASP A 406 9.22 13.93 13.53
CA ASP A 406 8.49 14.80 12.60
C ASP A 406 9.24 15.11 11.30
N ILE A 407 10.56 15.27 11.35
CA ILE A 407 11.38 15.52 10.15
C ILE A 407 11.24 14.35 9.17
N MET A 408 11.34 13.12 9.67
CA MET A 408 11.20 11.92 8.84
C MET A 408 9.76 11.75 8.34
N TYR A 409 8.77 12.00 9.20
CA TYR A 409 7.36 11.95 8.82
C TYR A 409 7.06 12.93 7.67
N LEU A 410 7.46 14.20 7.79
CA LEU A 410 7.28 15.21 6.75
C LEU A 410 7.99 14.82 5.46
N LEU A 411 9.18 14.24 5.55
CA LEU A 411 9.94 13.77 4.39
C LEU A 411 9.20 12.65 3.64
N ILE A 412 8.64 11.69 4.36
CA ILE A 412 7.83 10.60 3.79
C ILE A 412 6.58 11.18 3.11
N MET A 413 5.85 12.05 3.81
CA MET A 413 4.63 12.66 3.26
C MET A 413 4.90 13.49 2.01
N LYS A 414 6.06 14.17 1.96
CA LYS A 414 6.49 14.96 0.81
C LYS A 414 6.86 14.11 -0.42
N TYR A 415 7.47 12.94 -0.22
CA TYR A 415 8.13 12.22 -1.32
C TYR A 415 7.65 10.80 -1.60
N ARG A 416 6.84 10.15 -0.74
CA ARG A 416 6.43 8.75 -0.93
C ARG A 416 5.79 8.45 -2.29
N LYS A 417 5.04 9.40 -2.84
CA LYS A 417 4.41 9.25 -4.17
C LYS A 417 5.43 9.16 -5.30
N ALA A 418 6.52 9.93 -5.23
CA ALA A 418 7.59 9.88 -6.22
C ALA A 418 8.27 8.51 -6.27
N PHE A 419 8.50 7.88 -5.12
CA PHE A 419 9.03 6.52 -5.05
C PHE A 419 8.04 5.47 -5.55
N TYR A 420 6.75 5.62 -5.23
CA TYR A 420 5.72 4.75 -5.79
C TYR A 420 5.69 4.82 -7.33
N ASP A 421 5.70 6.03 -7.89
CA ASP A 421 5.69 6.24 -9.34
C ASP A 421 6.99 5.74 -10.01
N TYR A 422 8.14 5.88 -9.35
CA TYR A 422 9.41 5.33 -9.85
C TYR A 422 9.40 3.80 -9.85
N ILE A 423 8.99 3.17 -8.75
CA ILE A 423 9.07 1.72 -8.54
C ILE A 423 8.00 0.97 -9.34
N TYR A 424 6.74 1.38 -9.20
CA TYR A 424 5.61 0.61 -9.70
C TYR A 424 5.17 1.02 -11.12
N LYS A 425 5.58 2.21 -11.58
CA LYS A 425 5.22 2.74 -12.92
C LYS A 425 6.42 3.08 -13.80
N SER A 426 7.63 2.88 -13.31
CA SER A 426 8.87 3.16 -14.04
C SER A 426 8.99 4.60 -14.54
N LYS A 427 8.41 5.56 -13.82
CA LYS A 427 8.59 7.00 -14.11
C LYS A 427 9.98 7.44 -13.63
N THR A 428 10.97 7.30 -14.50
CA THR A 428 12.38 7.57 -14.17
C THR A 428 12.64 9.02 -13.76
N ASN A 429 11.79 9.96 -14.18
CA ASN A 429 11.84 11.37 -13.81
C ASN A 429 11.05 11.71 -12.53
N ALA A 430 10.39 10.74 -11.89
CA ALA A 430 9.61 10.98 -10.67
C ALA A 430 10.51 11.36 -9.49
N ILE A 431 11.75 10.90 -9.46
CA ILE A 431 12.76 11.25 -8.46
C ILE A 431 13.85 12.07 -9.15
N THR A 432 13.97 13.34 -8.75
CA THR A 432 15.05 14.21 -9.25
C THR A 432 16.26 14.19 -8.32
N CYS A 433 17.44 14.54 -8.83
CA CYS A 433 18.64 14.69 -8.01
C CYS A 433 18.44 15.63 -6.82
N LEU A 434 17.73 16.76 -7.01
CA LEU A 434 17.46 17.72 -5.93
C LEU A 434 16.56 17.14 -4.84
N MET A 435 15.55 16.36 -5.22
CA MET A 435 14.70 15.65 -4.26
C MET A 435 15.52 14.62 -3.49
N PHE A 436 16.37 13.87 -4.18
CA PHE A 436 17.24 12.88 -3.54
C PHE A 436 18.23 13.53 -2.57
N ASP A 437 18.86 14.65 -2.95
CA ASP A 437 19.72 15.44 -2.06
C ASP A 437 18.97 15.92 -0.81
N ASP A 438 17.76 16.49 -0.95
CA ASP A 438 16.93 16.89 0.19
C ASP A 438 16.59 15.69 1.09
N ILE A 439 16.23 14.54 0.50
CA ILE A 439 15.93 13.31 1.26
C ILE A 439 17.13 12.88 2.08
N MET A 440 18.30 12.75 1.45
CA MET A 440 19.49 12.27 2.15
C MET A 440 19.92 13.22 3.27
N ILE A 441 19.91 14.53 3.02
CA ILE A 441 20.22 15.56 4.03
C ILE A 441 19.23 15.46 5.19
N GLN A 442 17.93 15.59 4.95
CA GLN A 442 16.93 15.64 6.01
C GLN A 442 16.85 14.32 6.78
N SER A 443 17.03 13.19 6.10
CA SER A 443 17.05 11.87 6.69
C SER A 443 18.23 11.67 7.65
N ILE A 444 19.43 12.11 7.26
CA ILE A 444 20.62 12.09 8.13
C ILE A 444 20.46 13.06 9.29
N LEU A 445 19.99 14.29 9.03
CA LEU A 445 19.74 15.29 10.07
C LEU A 445 18.70 14.82 11.10
N SER A 446 17.66 14.12 10.64
CA SER A 446 16.65 13.50 11.50
C SER A 446 17.30 12.49 12.47
N ASN A 447 18.24 11.66 12.00
CA ASN A 447 18.96 10.74 12.88
C ASN A 447 19.89 11.47 13.84
N ILE A 448 20.67 12.44 13.35
CA ILE A 448 21.58 13.26 14.17
C ILE A 448 20.84 13.89 15.36
N LYS A 449 19.63 14.42 15.11
CA LYS A 449 18.80 15.06 16.14
C LYS A 449 18.14 14.09 17.12
N LYS A 450 17.84 12.86 16.69
CA LYS A 450 17.13 11.84 17.48
C LYS A 450 18.08 10.78 18.06
N ASP A 451 19.38 11.01 17.98
CA ASP A 451 20.36 10.05 18.44
C ASP A 451 20.36 9.92 19.96
N GLU A 452 20.28 8.68 20.42
CA GLU A 452 20.40 8.28 21.81
C GLU A 452 21.69 7.46 21.97
N VAL A 453 22.40 7.68 23.08
CA VAL A 453 23.65 6.98 23.39
C VAL A 453 23.31 5.71 24.16
N SER A 454 23.75 4.56 23.66
CA SER A 454 23.69 3.30 24.41
C SER A 454 25.11 2.75 24.58
N GLY A 455 25.73 3.01 25.73
CA GLY A 455 27.14 2.65 25.97
C GLY A 455 28.12 3.55 25.22
N LEU A 456 29.16 2.98 24.61
CA LEU A 456 30.17 3.73 23.83
C LEU A 456 29.79 3.94 22.35
N PHE A 457 28.57 3.57 21.95
CA PHE A 457 28.15 3.57 20.55
C PHE A 457 26.93 4.47 20.32
N PHE A 458 27.00 5.29 19.26
CA PHE A 458 25.86 6.06 18.78
C PHE A 458 24.84 5.13 18.09
N SER A 459 23.58 5.17 18.50
CA SER A 459 22.54 4.26 18.01
C SER A 459 22.27 4.39 16.50
N TRP A 460 22.51 5.58 15.92
CA TRP A 460 22.26 5.83 14.50
C TRP A 460 23.51 5.86 13.60
N ASN A 461 24.72 5.67 14.14
CA ASN A 461 25.96 5.77 13.33
C ASN A 461 25.92 4.85 12.10
N LYS A 462 25.54 3.59 12.29
CA LYS A 462 25.41 2.63 11.19
C LYS A 462 24.42 3.12 10.13
N SER A 463 23.23 3.57 10.54
CA SER A 463 22.20 4.05 9.63
C SER A 463 22.64 5.28 8.83
N ILE A 464 23.35 6.23 9.46
CA ILE A 464 23.88 7.42 8.78
C ILE A 464 24.94 7.01 7.74
N LYS A 465 25.85 6.10 8.10
CA LYS A 465 26.86 5.58 7.18
C LYS A 465 26.25 4.81 6.01
N GLU A 466 25.23 3.98 6.25
CA GLU A 466 24.46 3.30 5.19
C GLU A 466 23.81 4.30 4.23
N LYS A 467 23.23 5.39 4.77
CA LYS A 467 22.68 6.48 3.96
C LYS A 467 23.74 7.16 3.11
N LEU A 468 24.91 7.46 3.67
CA LEU A 468 26.01 8.04 2.88
C LEU A 468 26.49 7.06 1.80
N ASN A 469 26.66 5.77 2.12
CA ASN A 469 26.97 4.73 1.13
C ASN A 469 25.96 4.74 -0.02
N ILE A 470 24.65 4.77 0.29
CA ILE A 470 23.58 4.92 -0.70
C ILE A 470 23.75 6.20 -1.53
N TRP A 471 23.87 7.35 -0.86
CA TRP A 471 23.88 8.67 -1.50
C TRP A 471 24.95 8.75 -2.60
N PHE A 472 26.18 8.36 -2.27
CA PHE A 472 27.29 8.43 -3.20
C PHE A 472 27.30 7.30 -4.24
N SER A 473 26.76 6.12 -3.91
CA SER A 473 26.75 4.98 -4.83
C SER A 473 25.74 5.15 -5.97
N ILE A 474 24.55 5.69 -5.68
CA ILE A 474 23.48 5.82 -6.67
C ILE A 474 23.16 7.27 -7.05
N TYR A 475 24.02 8.23 -6.71
CA TYR A 475 23.83 9.65 -7.05
C TYR A 475 23.53 9.88 -8.53
N ASN A 476 24.30 9.20 -9.39
CA ASN A 476 24.22 9.36 -10.85
C ASN A 476 22.93 8.76 -11.43
N LEU A 477 22.21 7.90 -10.69
CA LEU A 477 20.91 7.36 -11.12
C LEU A 477 19.87 8.48 -11.31
N PHE A 478 19.96 9.54 -10.51
CA PHE A 478 19.00 10.65 -10.53
C PHE A 478 19.57 11.92 -11.16
N ASN A 479 20.80 11.87 -11.67
CA ASN A 479 21.51 13.03 -12.19
C ASN A 479 21.90 12.86 -13.67
N ASN A 480 20.98 13.28 -14.54
CA ASN A 480 21.13 13.17 -16.00
C ASN A 480 22.21 14.10 -16.60
N ASN A 481 22.81 15.00 -15.80
CA ASN A 481 23.78 15.99 -16.28
C ASN A 481 25.24 15.52 -16.19
N PHE A 482 25.53 14.39 -15.53
CA PHE A 482 26.88 13.84 -15.49
C PHE A 482 27.17 13.04 -16.76
N LYS A 483 28.07 13.57 -17.61
CA LYS A 483 28.78 12.74 -18.58
C LYS A 483 29.51 11.64 -17.79
N GLN A 484 29.46 10.41 -18.31
CA GLN A 484 29.69 9.12 -17.66
C GLN A 484 31.00 8.87 -16.87
N GLU A 485 31.87 9.86 -16.63
CA GLU A 485 33.26 9.59 -16.23
C GLU A 485 33.58 9.73 -14.74
N GLU A 486 32.87 10.55 -13.95
CA GLU A 486 33.12 10.63 -12.50
C GLU A 486 32.01 9.93 -11.68
N LYS A 487 32.31 8.71 -11.22
CA LYS A 487 31.50 8.04 -10.20
C LYS A 487 31.71 8.76 -8.87
N MET A 488 30.63 9.23 -8.25
CA MET A 488 30.67 9.91 -6.94
C MET A 488 31.34 9.08 -5.83
N VAL A 489 31.30 7.74 -5.94
CA VAL A 489 32.07 6.81 -5.10
C VAL A 489 33.57 7.11 -5.16
N SER A 490 34.14 7.18 -6.37
CA SER A 490 35.56 7.46 -6.60
C SER A 490 35.94 8.83 -6.05
N LYS A 491 35.06 9.83 -6.16
CA LYS A 491 35.28 11.16 -5.59
C LYS A 491 35.45 11.12 -4.07
N VAL A 492 34.62 10.37 -3.35
CA VAL A 492 34.76 10.23 -1.89
C VAL A 492 36.03 9.48 -1.50
N THR A 493 36.39 8.40 -2.22
CA THR A 493 37.64 7.69 -1.98
C THR A 493 38.85 8.60 -2.18
N ASN A 494 38.84 9.42 -3.24
CA ASN A 494 39.89 10.40 -3.51
C ASN A 494 39.96 11.46 -2.41
N LEU A 495 38.82 11.96 -1.90
CA LEU A 495 38.80 12.90 -0.78
C LEU A 495 39.43 12.30 0.48
N ILE A 496 39.18 11.02 0.79
CA ILE A 496 39.80 10.33 1.94
C ILE A 496 41.32 10.24 1.79
N LEU A 497 41.81 9.90 0.59
CA LEU A 497 43.25 9.83 0.29
C LEU A 497 43.88 11.22 0.42
N LYS A 498 43.29 12.22 -0.23
CA LYS A 498 43.72 13.63 -0.18
C LYS A 498 43.82 14.14 1.27
N MET A 499 42.82 13.87 2.12
CA MET A 499 42.88 14.26 3.53
C MET A 499 43.99 13.55 4.30
N SER A 500 44.33 12.32 3.92
CA SER A 500 45.44 11.58 4.53
C SER A 500 46.78 12.22 4.18
N ASP A 501 46.96 12.62 2.92
CA ASP A 501 48.19 13.29 2.45
C ASP A 501 48.33 14.69 3.07
N ILE A 502 47.24 15.45 3.17
CA ILE A 502 47.20 16.73 3.91
C ILE A 502 47.55 16.54 5.39
N ALA A 503 47.02 15.49 6.04
CA ALA A 503 47.38 15.16 7.42
C ALA A 503 48.86 14.79 7.59
N LEU A 504 49.50 14.29 6.53
CA LEU A 504 50.95 14.08 6.44
C LEU A 504 51.73 15.34 6.05
N GLY A 505 51.07 16.39 5.60
CA GLY A 505 51.67 17.65 5.14
C GLY A 505 52.30 17.52 3.76
N GLU A 506 51.77 16.61 2.95
CA GLU A 506 52.26 16.25 1.62
C GLU A 506 51.38 16.85 0.51
N ASP A 507 50.23 17.44 0.88
CA ASP A 507 49.26 18.01 -0.05
C ASP A 507 48.46 19.17 0.58
N HIS A 508 47.66 19.89 -0.22
CA HIS A 508 46.89 21.09 0.15
C HIS A 508 45.41 20.98 -0.25
N ILE A 509 44.56 21.80 0.39
CA ILE A 509 43.14 21.93 0.02
C ILE A 509 43.00 22.90 -1.16
N GLU A 510 42.44 22.45 -2.28
CA GLU A 510 42.36 23.21 -3.53
C GLU A 510 40.91 23.43 -4.02
N SER A 511 39.96 22.67 -3.49
CA SER A 511 38.55 22.73 -3.90
C SER A 511 37.56 22.91 -2.75
N PRO A 512 36.34 23.45 -3.04
CA PRO A 512 35.29 23.56 -2.04
C PRO A 512 34.86 22.22 -1.43
N GLU A 513 34.89 21.14 -2.21
CA GLU A 513 34.60 19.78 -1.75
C GLU A 513 35.64 19.25 -0.76
N GLU A 514 36.93 19.44 -1.07
CA GLU A 514 38.03 19.08 -0.17
C GLU A 514 37.96 19.88 1.13
N PHE A 515 37.70 21.19 1.04
CA PHE A 515 37.47 22.05 2.20
C PHE A 515 36.35 21.51 3.08
N ALA A 516 35.18 21.24 2.49
CA ALA A 516 34.02 20.77 3.25
C ALA A 516 34.28 19.40 3.89
N PHE A 517 34.93 18.48 3.17
CA PHE A 517 35.27 17.16 3.69
C PHE A 517 36.30 17.23 4.84
N GLY A 518 37.36 18.03 4.68
CA GLY A 518 38.36 18.27 5.72
C GLY A 518 37.76 18.94 6.97
N ALA A 519 36.87 19.92 6.78
CA ALA A 519 36.11 20.52 7.87
C ALA A 519 35.26 19.48 8.62
N GLY A 520 34.67 18.52 7.92
CA GLY A 520 33.93 17.41 8.51
C GLY A 520 34.80 16.49 9.37
N GLN A 521 36.01 16.17 8.90
CA GLN A 521 37.01 15.38 9.63
C GLN A 521 37.45 16.09 10.92
N ILE A 522 37.69 17.40 10.87
CA ILE A 522 38.01 18.20 12.05
C ILE A 522 36.83 18.21 13.03
N ALA A 523 35.61 18.47 12.55
CA ALA A 523 34.42 18.48 13.40
C ALA A 523 34.20 17.13 14.11
N SER A 524 34.39 16.01 13.40
CA SER A 524 34.37 14.66 13.99
C SER A 524 35.40 14.51 15.11
N TYR A 525 36.65 14.89 14.86
CA TYR A 525 37.72 14.80 15.86
C TYR A 525 37.42 15.65 17.11
N LEU A 526 36.91 16.88 16.92
CA LEU A 526 36.58 17.78 18.02
C LEU A 526 35.44 17.23 18.89
N ILE A 527 34.45 16.58 18.29
CA ILE A 527 33.37 15.92 19.04
C ILE A 527 33.92 14.79 19.91
N ASP A 528 34.88 14.02 19.39
CA ASP A 528 35.53 12.97 20.16
C ASP A 528 36.32 13.51 21.36
N GLN A 529 36.82 14.75 21.32
CA GLN A 529 37.50 15.39 22.45
C GLN A 529 36.56 15.86 23.57
N SER A 530 35.25 15.86 23.35
CA SER A 530 34.30 16.23 24.41
C SER A 530 34.42 15.29 25.61
N VAL A 531 34.42 15.81 26.84
CA VAL A 531 34.46 15.03 28.09
C VAL A 531 33.04 14.68 28.58
N ALA A 532 32.00 15.14 27.87
CA ALA A 532 30.62 14.84 28.24
C ALA A 532 30.35 13.33 28.26
N SER A 533 29.68 12.85 29.32
CA SER A 533 29.32 11.44 29.50
C SER A 533 28.36 10.93 28.40
N ASP A 534 27.52 11.81 27.86
CA ASP A 534 26.56 11.53 26.79
C ASP A 534 26.94 12.28 25.50
N LYS A 535 27.97 11.81 24.78
CA LYS A 535 28.32 12.37 23.47
C LYS A 535 27.19 12.05 22.48
N LYS A 536 26.45 13.07 22.05
CA LYS A 536 25.39 12.95 21.04
C LYS A 536 25.79 13.64 19.75
N TYR A 537 25.23 13.18 18.63
CA TYR A 537 25.41 13.87 17.34
C TYR A 537 24.84 15.29 17.31
N SER A 538 24.04 15.70 18.30
CA SER A 538 23.63 17.10 18.48
C SER A 538 24.83 18.07 18.56
N LEU A 539 26.02 17.61 18.93
CA LEU A 539 27.25 18.41 18.90
C LEU A 539 27.66 18.83 17.47
N LEU A 540 27.10 18.21 16.43
CA LEU A 540 27.29 18.65 15.03
C LEU A 540 26.43 19.87 14.67
N GLU A 541 25.36 20.16 15.40
CA GLU A 541 24.38 21.21 15.05
C GLU A 541 25.00 22.61 14.82
N PRO A 542 25.98 23.08 15.63
CA PRO A 542 26.63 24.37 15.40
C PRO A 542 27.25 24.51 14.01
N TYR A 543 27.75 23.42 13.44
CA TYR A 543 28.35 23.38 12.10
C TYR A 543 27.27 23.27 11.01
N LEU A 544 26.29 22.38 11.21
CA LEU A 544 25.24 22.07 10.22
C LEU A 544 24.34 23.29 9.91
N GLN A 545 24.23 24.21 10.86
CA GLN A 545 23.42 25.43 10.70
C GLN A 545 24.09 26.50 9.83
N LYS A 546 25.41 26.42 9.56
CA LYS A 546 26.13 27.47 8.84
C LYS A 546 25.75 27.56 7.36
N HIS A 547 25.96 28.73 6.76
CA HIS A 547 25.64 29.01 5.36
C HIS A 547 26.88 29.29 4.50
N LYS A 548 27.96 29.83 5.08
CA LYS A 548 29.19 30.16 4.36
C LYS A 548 30.41 29.49 4.98
N SER A 549 31.46 29.27 4.18
CA SER A 549 32.75 28.71 4.64
C SER A 549 33.33 29.46 5.84
N GLY A 550 33.37 30.79 5.81
CA GLY A 550 33.84 31.62 6.94
C GLY A 550 33.09 31.34 8.25
N GLN A 551 31.77 31.20 8.18
CA GLN A 551 30.95 30.90 9.37
C GLN A 551 31.23 29.49 9.92
N LEU A 552 31.57 28.54 9.05
CA LEU A 552 31.96 27.19 9.44
C LEU A 552 33.35 27.20 10.09
N GLN A 553 34.31 27.93 9.51
CA GLN A 553 35.65 28.13 10.08
C GLN A 553 35.55 28.77 11.47
N ASP A 554 34.72 29.80 11.65
CA ASP A 554 34.45 30.44 12.95
C ASP A 554 33.91 29.43 13.98
N ALA A 555 32.96 28.57 13.58
CA ALA A 555 32.40 27.55 14.46
C ALA A 555 33.45 26.50 14.89
N ILE A 556 34.32 26.09 13.95
CA ILE A 556 35.45 25.20 14.22
C ILE A 556 36.43 25.86 15.19
N ALA A 557 36.84 27.10 14.93
CA ALA A 557 37.76 27.85 15.79
C ALA A 557 37.22 28.03 17.22
N GLN A 558 35.92 28.31 17.36
CA GLN A 558 35.25 28.38 18.65
C GLN A 558 35.32 27.04 19.39
N THR A 559 35.07 25.93 18.69
CA THR A 559 35.08 24.60 19.31
C THR A 559 36.50 24.13 19.67
N ILE A 560 37.50 24.47 18.86
CA ILE A 560 38.92 24.28 19.22
C ILE A 560 39.24 25.02 20.51
N THR A 561 38.75 26.26 20.66
CA THR A 561 38.98 27.06 21.88
C THR A 561 38.38 26.40 23.12
N ILE A 562 37.22 25.75 22.97
CA ILE A 562 36.55 25.00 24.05
C ILE A 562 37.39 23.79 24.47
N TYR A 563 37.86 22.98 23.51
CA TYR A 563 38.57 21.72 23.78
C TYR A 563 40.09 21.82 23.78
N LYS A 564 40.66 23.03 23.76
CA LYS A 564 42.11 23.28 23.68
C LYS A 564 42.96 22.58 24.74
N HIS A 565 42.36 22.20 25.86
CA HIS A 565 43.04 21.52 26.98
C HIS A 565 43.24 20.02 26.73
N GLU A 566 42.39 19.39 25.90
CA GLU A 566 42.48 17.97 25.51
C GLU A 566 43.29 17.76 24.22
N ILE A 567 43.42 18.81 23.39
CA ILE A 567 44.11 18.73 22.11
C ILE A 567 45.64 18.76 22.30
N SER A 568 46.33 17.74 21.80
CA SER A 568 47.80 17.69 21.83
C SER A 568 48.43 18.82 20.99
N THR A 569 49.40 19.53 21.58
CA THR A 569 50.05 20.72 21.01
C THR A 569 51.23 20.43 20.06
N TYR A 570 51.53 19.16 19.77
CA TYR A 570 52.62 18.79 18.86
C TYR A 570 52.20 18.87 17.38
N LYS A 571 53.18 19.13 16.48
CA LYS A 571 53.03 19.21 15.00
C LYS A 571 52.51 17.89 14.39
N GLY A 572 51.22 17.61 14.58
CA GLY A 572 50.55 16.38 14.17
C GLY A 572 49.50 16.59 13.07
N ALA A 573 48.82 15.50 12.71
CA ALA A 573 47.79 15.47 11.67
C ALA A 573 46.68 16.52 11.90
N PHE A 574 46.22 16.67 13.15
CA PHE A 574 45.21 17.67 13.52
C PHE A 574 45.63 19.10 13.17
N HIS A 575 46.87 19.48 13.50
CA HIS A 575 47.38 20.82 13.27
C HIS A 575 47.46 21.14 11.76
N LYS A 576 47.97 20.20 10.97
CA LYS A 576 48.11 20.36 9.51
C LYS A 576 46.75 20.52 8.83
N LEU A 577 45.82 19.60 9.12
CA LEU A 577 44.47 19.66 8.54
C LEU A 577 43.72 20.92 8.99
N SER A 578 43.84 21.30 10.26
CA SER A 578 43.21 22.52 10.78
C SER A 578 43.79 23.79 10.17
N SER A 579 45.10 23.83 9.91
CA SER A 579 45.73 24.97 9.23
C SER A 579 45.13 25.18 7.85
N GLU A 580 45.05 24.12 7.03
CA GLU A 580 44.49 24.19 5.68
C GLU A 580 43.00 24.60 5.70
N VAL A 581 42.19 23.98 6.56
CA VAL A 581 40.75 24.30 6.62
C VAL A 581 40.48 25.71 7.14
N LEU A 582 41.19 26.17 8.18
CA LEU A 582 40.94 27.49 8.77
C LEU A 582 41.50 28.65 7.93
N THR A 583 42.46 28.37 7.04
CA THR A 583 43.05 29.38 6.15
C THR A 583 42.54 29.32 4.71
N TYR A 584 41.61 28.39 4.42
CA TYR A 584 40.97 28.31 3.11
C TYR A 584 40.22 29.62 2.79
N ASP A 585 40.71 30.34 1.77
CA ASP A 585 40.24 31.69 1.39
C ASP A 585 39.01 31.67 0.45
N GLY A 586 38.47 30.49 0.14
CA GLY A 586 37.30 30.37 -0.71
C GLY A 586 36.02 30.80 0.01
N ASN A 587 35.45 31.96 -0.36
CA ASN A 587 34.12 32.40 0.08
C ASN A 587 33.01 31.61 -0.64
N VAL A 588 32.72 30.41 -0.14
CA VAL A 588 31.79 29.46 -0.78
C VAL A 588 30.52 29.27 0.03
N GLU A 589 29.41 29.06 -0.67
CA GLU A 589 28.15 28.63 -0.07
C GLU A 589 28.30 27.19 0.46
N PHE A 590 28.03 27.00 1.74
CA PHE A 590 28.26 25.73 2.43
C PHE A 590 27.12 24.72 2.24
N LYS A 591 25.87 25.18 2.10
CA LYS A 591 24.71 24.28 2.00
C LYS A 591 24.83 23.26 0.85
N PRO A 592 25.27 23.63 -0.38
CA PRO A 592 25.50 22.67 -1.46
C PRO A 592 26.60 21.63 -1.18
N LEU A 593 27.52 21.96 -0.27
CA LEU A 593 28.69 21.14 0.11
C LEU A 593 28.42 20.26 1.34
N LEU A 594 27.24 20.36 1.95
CA LEU A 594 26.87 19.64 3.17
C LEU A 594 27.06 18.12 3.04
N LYS A 595 26.85 17.57 1.84
CA LYS A 595 27.09 16.15 1.55
C LYS A 595 28.54 15.72 1.79
N TYR A 596 29.52 16.55 1.40
CA TYR A 596 30.94 16.28 1.59
C TYR A 596 31.37 16.50 3.03
N PHE A 597 30.81 17.51 3.69
CA PHE A 597 31.01 17.71 5.13
C PHE A 597 30.51 16.51 5.95
N LEU A 598 29.29 16.04 5.71
CA LEU A 598 28.75 14.85 6.35
C LEU A 598 29.59 13.60 6.02
N ALA A 599 30.04 13.44 4.78
CA ALA A 599 30.96 12.37 4.43
C ALA A 599 32.24 12.43 5.29
N GLY A 600 32.85 13.60 5.42
CA GLY A 600 34.01 13.82 6.28
C GLY A 600 33.75 13.55 7.76
N CYS A 601 32.56 13.88 8.29
CA CYS A 601 32.22 13.60 9.69
C CYS A 601 32.10 12.10 10.00
N PHE A 602 31.66 11.30 9.02
CA PHE A 602 31.31 9.89 9.23
C PHE A 602 32.29 8.90 8.57
N SER A 603 33.30 9.37 7.84
CA SER A 603 34.43 8.56 7.41
C SER A 603 35.41 8.27 8.55
N ASN A 604 36.27 7.27 8.37
CA ASN A 604 37.38 7.05 9.30
C ASN A 604 38.21 8.34 9.40
N ASN A 605 38.49 8.77 10.62
CA ASN A 605 39.16 10.04 10.85
C ASN A 605 40.67 9.91 10.61
N VAL A 606 41.19 10.65 9.63
CA VAL A 606 42.62 10.61 9.25
C VAL A 606 43.53 11.07 10.38
N ILE A 607 43.03 11.90 11.30
CA ILE A 607 43.78 12.46 12.43
C ILE A 607 44.24 11.36 13.42
N TYR A 608 43.50 10.25 13.52
CA TYR A 608 43.87 9.12 14.38
C TYR A 608 44.81 8.12 13.71
N SER A 609 45.12 8.29 12.42
CA SER A 609 45.98 7.36 11.70
C SER A 609 47.40 7.42 12.29
N LYS A 610 47.84 6.34 12.92
CA LYS A 610 49.24 6.20 13.35
C LYS A 610 50.10 5.98 12.11
N LYS A 611 51.25 6.67 12.01
CA LYS A 611 52.30 6.29 11.07
C LYS A 611 52.77 4.88 11.43
N ASP A 612 52.42 3.89 10.63
CA ASP A 612 53.19 2.64 10.63
C ASP A 612 54.59 2.96 10.09
N LYS A 613 55.54 3.11 11.01
CA LYS A 613 56.96 3.04 10.69
C LYS A 613 57.41 1.58 10.84
N ASN A 614 57.99 1.05 9.76
CA ASN A 614 58.74 -0.22 9.57
C ASN A 614 57.87 -1.35 8.97
N ASN A 615 58.22 -1.99 7.85
CA ASN A 615 59.53 -2.55 7.51
C ASN A 615 60.00 -2.28 6.06
N SER A 616 61.02 -1.45 5.92
CA SER A 616 62.13 -1.74 5.02
C SER A 616 63.07 -2.69 5.76
N ASN A 617 63.52 -3.77 5.10
CA ASN A 617 64.37 -4.88 5.57
C ASN A 617 63.62 -6.15 6.00
N ASN A 618 63.23 -6.97 5.02
CA ASN A 618 63.97 -8.19 4.69
C ASN A 618 63.34 -8.85 3.46
N GLN A 619 64.24 -9.33 2.59
CA GLN A 619 64.11 -10.12 1.35
C GLN A 619 62.74 -10.70 0.96
#